data_AF-A0A1Q7BHJ8-F1
#
_entry.id   AF-A0A1Q7BHJ8-F1
#
_cell.length_a   1.000
_cell.length_b   1.000
_cell.length_c   1.000
_cell.angle_alpha   90.00
_cell.angle_beta   90.00
_cell.angle_gamma   90.00
#
_symmetry.space_group_name_H-M   'P 1'
#
loop_
_entity.id
_entity.type
_entity.pdbx_description
1 polymer ?
#
loop_
_entity_poly.entity_id
_entity_poly.type
_entity_poly.pdbx_seq_one_letter_code
_entity_poly.pdbx_strand_id
1 'polypeptide(L)'
;MVAYDCYAAGDYKNPAEARHSPRAIVQIINEIALRAGTLPLVVRDALIDEGPLWQQFQDRLAVAAGTLPTGALLVIVIDAADNSVTAAHRLGERSFVHRLWRIALPDNVRLVMTARSGRRTDVIVGTDDMRIDQVDIPAFDLAASGDMLRAAFPAADDERCAAFHHRSRGFARVQAYALGLTDTPPATGPADIDLDQVVERAGQQLSELFDDVLDTALATIEDPDARREQVAVLAAMARPARVATLASVMGTGEDSVDWLIHDLAPGLLLTSDGVGFCDEDFEQHVHDVVDGTDLARAHERFADYFSARRHTDDEAARLLGEHLFNAGRGRQLVDVVLAEGVPTAIPDGLRARPRRRPGSTSTASYG
;
A
#
# COMPACT_ATOMS: atom_id res chain seq x y z
N MET A 1 7.58 2.54 19.45
CA MET A 1 7.04 3.18 18.24
C MET A 1 5.76 2.47 17.83
N VAL A 2 4.75 3.24 17.40
CA VAL A 2 3.53 2.77 16.77
C VAL A 2 3.47 3.43 15.40
N ALA A 3 3.31 2.65 14.33
CA ALA A 3 3.23 3.18 12.97
C ALA A 3 1.86 2.86 12.38
N TYR A 4 1.31 3.80 11.63
CA TYR A 4 0.09 3.65 10.84
C TYR A 4 0.41 3.97 9.39
N ASP A 5 0.28 2.98 8.52
CA ASP A 5 0.52 3.11 7.08
C ASP A 5 -0.76 3.58 6.37
N CYS A 6 -0.69 4.80 5.81
CA CYS A 6 -1.78 5.40 5.05
C CYS A 6 -1.78 4.98 3.58
N TYR A 7 -0.73 4.37 3.04
CA TYR A 7 -0.73 3.82 1.67
C TYR A 7 -1.29 2.40 1.67
N ALA A 8 -0.81 1.56 2.60
CA ALA A 8 -1.28 0.19 2.82
C ALA A 8 -1.30 -0.65 1.54
N ALA A 9 -0.20 -0.66 0.78
CA ALA A 9 -0.06 -1.37 -0.50
C ALA A 9 -1.18 -1.06 -1.53
N GLY A 10 -1.71 0.17 -1.49
CA GLY A 10 -2.79 0.62 -2.37
C GLY A 10 -4.20 0.49 -1.78
N ASP A 11 -4.37 -0.17 -0.62
CA ASP A 11 -5.67 -0.37 0.05
C ASP A 11 -6.34 0.92 0.48
N TYR A 12 -5.60 2.02 0.60
CA TYR A 12 -6.14 3.32 1.02
C TYR A 12 -7.24 3.86 0.11
N LYS A 13 -7.33 3.39 -1.15
CA LYS A 13 -8.39 3.73 -2.10
C LYS A 13 -9.66 2.88 -1.91
N ASN A 14 -9.59 1.76 -1.18
CA ASN A 14 -10.75 0.91 -0.92
C ASN A 14 -11.67 1.59 0.12
N PRO A 15 -12.94 1.90 -0.22
CA PRO A 15 -13.88 2.51 0.72
C PRO A 15 -14.14 1.66 1.97
N ALA A 16 -13.95 0.35 1.90
CA ALA A 16 -14.08 -0.54 3.07
C ALA A 16 -12.91 -0.39 4.06
N GLU A 17 -11.70 -0.07 3.56
CA GLU A 17 -10.49 0.10 4.38
C GLU A 17 -10.31 1.54 4.86
N ALA A 18 -10.89 2.52 4.16
CA ALA A 18 -11.02 3.94 4.52
C ALA A 18 -9.89 4.46 5.43
N ARG A 19 -8.64 4.34 4.95
CA ARG A 19 -7.41 4.65 5.72
C ARG A 19 -7.31 6.11 6.14
N HIS A 20 -8.14 6.98 5.56
CA HIS A 20 -8.28 8.39 5.93
C HIS A 20 -9.30 8.67 7.03
N SER A 21 -10.12 7.67 7.39
CA SER A 21 -11.23 7.82 8.33
C SER A 21 -10.79 7.83 9.80
N PRO A 22 -11.68 8.22 10.74
CA PRO A 22 -11.41 8.13 12.17
C PRO A 22 -11.10 6.72 12.69
N ARG A 23 -11.35 5.65 11.92
CA ARG A 23 -10.96 4.28 12.28
C ARG A 23 -9.44 4.14 12.48
N ALA A 24 -8.65 4.95 11.78
CA ALA A 24 -7.20 5.03 11.99
C ALA A 24 -6.84 5.29 13.46
N ILE A 25 -7.59 6.19 14.13
CA ILE A 25 -7.37 6.52 15.54
C ILE A 25 -7.70 5.35 16.45
N VAL A 26 -8.77 4.60 16.16
CA VAL A 26 -9.11 3.38 16.92
C VAL A 26 -7.98 2.34 16.81
N GLN A 27 -7.44 2.14 15.60
CA GLN A 27 -6.31 1.24 15.40
C GLN A 27 -5.06 1.72 16.15
N ILE A 28 -4.70 2.99 16.05
CA ILE A 28 -3.56 3.57 16.76
C ILE A 28 -3.72 3.41 18.28
N ILE A 29 -4.91 3.68 18.84
CA ILE A 29 -5.21 3.45 20.26
C ILE A 29 -4.96 1.98 20.64
N ASN A 30 -5.44 1.04 19.84
CA ASN A 30 -5.32 -0.39 20.13
C ASN A 30 -3.88 -0.88 20.02
N GLU A 31 -3.13 -0.38 19.05
CA GLU A 31 -1.70 -0.65 18.88
C GLU A 31 -0.85 -0.07 20.03
N ILE A 32 -1.19 1.12 20.53
CA ILE A 32 -0.59 1.70 21.75
C ILE A 32 -0.95 0.84 22.95
N ALA A 33 -2.21 0.46 23.10
CA ALA A 33 -2.69 -0.31 24.24
C ALA A 33 -1.98 -1.66 24.35
N LEU A 34 -1.82 -2.36 23.22
CA LEU A 34 -1.09 -3.62 23.15
C LEU A 34 0.37 -3.49 23.60
N ARG A 35 1.06 -2.42 23.18
CA ARG A 35 2.48 -2.19 23.53
C ARG A 35 2.67 -1.68 24.95
N ALA A 36 1.74 -0.86 25.45
CA ALA A 36 1.80 -0.30 26.80
C ALA A 36 1.18 -1.22 27.87
N GLY A 37 0.56 -2.34 27.47
CA GLY A 37 -0.14 -3.24 28.40
C GLY A 37 -1.41 -2.63 29.01
N THR A 38 -2.10 -1.76 28.27
CA THR A 38 -3.35 -1.12 28.71
C THR A 38 -4.55 -1.72 27.98
N LEU A 39 -5.77 -1.36 28.41
CA LEU A 39 -6.99 -1.92 27.81
C LEU A 39 -7.22 -1.39 26.39
N PRO A 40 -7.53 -2.23 25.39
CA PRO A 40 -7.90 -1.75 24.05
C PRO A 40 -9.23 -0.99 24.09
N LEU A 41 -9.45 -0.17 23.06
CA LEU A 41 -10.71 0.47 22.77
C LEU A 41 -11.55 -0.42 21.83
N VAL A 42 -12.74 -0.76 22.29
CA VAL A 42 -13.74 -1.49 21.51
C VAL A 42 -14.86 -0.52 21.16
N VAL A 43 -14.95 -0.14 19.88
CA VAL A 43 -16.02 0.73 19.36
C VAL A 43 -16.94 -0.09 18.45
N ARG A 44 -18.24 0.17 18.49
CA ARG A 44 -19.18 -0.37 17.49
C ARG A 44 -19.15 0.52 16.27
N ASP A 45 -18.93 -0.08 15.11
CA ASP A 45 -18.53 0.60 13.87
C ASP A 45 -19.57 1.63 13.35
N ALA A 46 -20.86 1.39 13.57
CA ALA A 46 -21.93 2.30 13.15
C ALA A 46 -22.08 3.58 14.02
N LEU A 47 -21.21 3.78 15.02
CA LEU A 47 -21.38 4.79 16.08
C LEU A 47 -20.07 5.50 16.46
N ILE A 48 -19.12 5.62 15.54
CA ILE A 48 -17.90 6.38 15.82
C ILE A 48 -18.23 7.87 15.88
N ASP A 49 -18.51 8.37 17.08
CA ASP A 49 -18.55 9.79 17.37
C ASP A 49 -17.12 10.31 17.52
N GLU A 50 -16.72 11.18 16.61
CA GLU A 50 -15.36 11.73 16.57
C GLU A 50 -15.00 12.47 17.86
N GLY A 51 -15.90 13.25 18.45
CA GLY A 51 -15.60 14.06 19.64
C GLY A 51 -15.10 13.20 20.82
N PRO A 52 -15.92 12.24 21.29
CA PRO A 52 -15.52 11.26 22.29
C PRO A 52 -14.30 10.43 21.89
N LEU A 53 -14.15 10.07 20.61
CA LEU A 53 -12.98 9.31 20.14
C LEU A 53 -11.67 10.07 20.36
N TRP A 54 -11.62 11.36 20.01
CA TRP A 54 -10.43 12.19 20.20
C TRP A 54 -10.13 12.44 21.68
N GLN A 55 -11.15 12.57 22.52
CA GLN A 55 -10.96 12.65 23.97
C GLN A 55 -10.37 11.35 24.53
N GLN A 56 -10.96 10.21 24.15
CA GLN A 56 -10.44 8.91 24.55
C GLN A 56 -9.01 8.69 24.05
N PHE A 57 -8.68 9.15 22.84
CA PHE A 57 -7.32 9.05 22.35
C PHE A 57 -6.33 9.78 23.26
N GLN A 58 -6.62 11.01 23.65
CA GLN A 58 -5.78 11.78 24.57
C GLN A 58 -5.66 11.12 25.94
N ASP A 59 -6.77 10.64 26.51
CA ASP A 59 -6.77 9.95 27.79
C ASP A 59 -5.89 8.69 27.75
N ARG A 60 -5.99 7.91 26.66
CA ARG A 60 -5.18 6.70 26.45
C ARG A 60 -3.72 7.01 26.21
N LEU A 61 -3.41 8.10 25.51
CA LEU A 61 -2.03 8.58 25.36
C LEU A 61 -1.43 8.98 26.71
N ALA A 62 -2.17 9.69 27.56
CA ALA A 62 -1.71 10.07 28.89
C ALA A 62 -1.44 8.84 29.78
N VAL A 63 -2.34 7.86 29.75
CA VAL A 63 -2.13 6.59 30.47
C VAL A 63 -0.90 5.85 29.93
N ALA A 64 -0.79 5.68 28.61
CA ALA A 64 0.34 4.99 28.00
C ALA A 64 1.66 5.68 28.33
N ALA A 65 1.72 7.01 28.19
CA ALA A 65 2.85 7.85 28.55
C ALA A 65 3.31 7.64 30.00
N GLY A 66 2.36 7.54 30.95
CA GLY A 66 2.66 7.30 32.37
C GLY A 66 3.16 5.89 32.69
N THR A 67 2.93 4.91 31.81
CA THR A 67 3.41 3.52 31.98
C THR A 67 4.79 3.28 31.38
N LEU A 68 5.34 4.22 30.61
CA LEU A 68 6.64 4.07 29.98
C LEU A 68 7.78 4.15 31.01
N PRO A 69 8.89 3.43 30.79
CA PRO A 69 10.10 3.59 31.61
C PRO A 69 10.62 5.04 31.59
N THR A 70 11.31 5.44 32.66
CA THR A 70 11.95 6.77 32.72
C THR A 70 12.90 6.97 31.53
N GLY A 71 12.73 8.09 30.82
CA GLY A 71 13.52 8.44 29.64
C GLY A 71 13.05 7.77 28.33
N ALA A 72 12.06 6.88 28.37
CA ALA A 72 11.49 6.30 27.15
C ALA A 72 10.53 7.27 26.45
N LEU A 73 10.44 7.15 25.12
CA LEU A 73 9.53 7.93 24.27
C LEU A 73 8.54 7.01 23.55
N LEU A 74 7.27 7.41 23.52
CA LEU A 74 6.30 6.86 22.59
C LEU A 74 6.29 7.72 21.33
N VAL A 75 6.75 7.14 20.22
CA VAL A 75 6.68 7.77 18.90
C VAL A 75 5.53 7.17 18.12
N ILE A 76 4.61 8.02 17.67
CA ILE A 76 3.51 7.71 16.76
C ILE A 76 3.93 8.18 15.37
N VAL A 77 4.00 7.27 14.42
CA VAL A 77 4.37 7.55 13.03
C VAL A 77 3.15 7.37 12.15
N ILE A 78 2.79 8.40 11.40
CA ILE A 78 1.81 8.32 10.32
C ILE A 78 2.61 8.28 9.02
N ASP A 79 2.69 7.09 8.44
CA ASP A 79 3.42 6.89 7.20
C ASP A 79 2.55 7.25 6.00
N ALA A 80 3.14 7.90 5.00
CA ALA A 80 2.50 8.41 3.79
C ALA A 80 1.22 9.23 4.08
N ALA A 81 1.28 10.16 5.04
CA ALA A 81 0.12 10.93 5.50
C ALA A 81 -0.61 11.69 4.37
N ASP A 82 0.10 12.04 3.29
CA ASP A 82 -0.48 12.62 2.08
C ASP A 82 -1.48 11.69 1.38
N ASN A 83 -1.34 10.37 1.50
CA ASN A 83 -2.29 9.38 0.98
C ASN A 83 -3.64 9.43 1.70
N SER A 84 -3.63 9.64 3.01
CA SER A 84 -4.84 9.84 3.80
C SER A 84 -5.58 11.12 3.35
N VAL A 85 -4.85 12.22 3.13
CA VAL A 85 -5.42 13.45 2.56
C VAL A 85 -5.92 13.23 1.14
N THR A 86 -5.12 12.48 0.36
CA THR A 86 -5.42 11.81 -0.91
C THR A 86 -6.85 11.30 -1.01
N ALA A 87 -7.09 10.22 -0.28
CA ALA A 87 -8.33 9.47 -0.26
C ALA A 87 -9.50 10.33 0.25
N ALA A 88 -9.29 11.12 1.31
CA ALA A 88 -10.32 12.00 1.85
C ALA A 88 -10.82 13.00 0.80
N HIS A 89 -9.90 13.66 0.08
CA HIS A 89 -10.27 14.61 -0.97
C HIS A 89 -11.07 13.95 -2.11
N ARG A 90 -10.68 12.75 -2.54
CA ARG A 90 -11.40 12.00 -3.59
C ARG A 90 -12.84 11.67 -3.20
N LEU A 91 -13.08 11.41 -1.92
CA LEU A 91 -14.41 11.08 -1.39
C LEU A 91 -15.20 12.30 -0.91
N GLY A 92 -14.61 13.51 -0.95
CA GLY A 92 -15.22 14.70 -0.36
C GLY A 92 -15.32 14.66 1.17
N GLU A 93 -14.47 13.85 1.81
CA GLU A 93 -14.42 13.61 3.25
C GLU A 93 -13.25 14.37 3.90
N ARG A 94 -13.13 14.25 5.24
CA ARG A 94 -12.02 14.82 6.01
C ARG A 94 -11.03 13.75 6.42
N SER A 95 -9.74 14.06 6.31
CA SER A 95 -8.66 13.20 6.76
C SER A 95 -8.43 13.35 8.27
N PHE A 96 -8.24 12.25 9.00
CA PHE A 96 -7.90 12.30 10.43
C PHE A 96 -6.59 13.04 10.70
N VAL A 97 -5.67 13.05 9.72
CA VAL A 97 -4.35 13.70 9.76
C VAL A 97 -4.44 15.16 10.22
N HIS A 98 -5.39 15.93 9.68
CA HIS A 98 -5.51 17.35 10.00
C HIS A 98 -5.93 17.63 11.44
N ARG A 99 -6.75 16.74 12.03
CA ARG A 99 -7.09 16.82 13.46
C ARG A 99 -5.96 16.30 14.35
N LEU A 100 -5.24 15.30 13.88
CA LEU A 100 -4.17 14.64 14.63
C LEU A 100 -3.03 15.61 14.98
N TRP A 101 -2.75 16.62 14.16
CA TRP A 101 -1.80 17.69 14.52
C TRP A 101 -2.17 18.44 15.80
N ARG A 102 -3.47 18.58 16.10
CA ARG A 102 -3.97 19.45 17.18
C ARG A 102 -4.18 18.75 18.52
N ILE A 103 -3.84 17.48 18.64
CA ILE A 103 -3.98 16.78 19.91
C ILE A 103 -2.92 17.26 20.91
N ALA A 104 -3.30 17.35 22.19
CA ALA A 104 -2.32 17.58 23.24
C ALA A 104 -1.48 16.31 23.45
N LEU A 105 -0.17 16.42 23.25
CA LEU A 105 0.77 15.32 23.46
C LEU A 105 1.42 15.42 24.85
N PRO A 106 1.50 14.32 25.62
CA PRO A 106 2.35 14.26 26.80
C PRO A 106 3.83 14.50 26.46
N ASP A 107 4.62 14.98 27.43
CA ASP A 107 6.03 15.39 27.24
C ASP A 107 6.95 14.28 26.68
N ASN A 108 6.60 13.01 26.89
CA ASN A 108 7.33 11.84 26.40
C ASN A 108 6.65 11.16 25.20
N VAL A 109 5.73 11.85 24.52
CA VAL A 109 5.09 11.38 23.28
C VAL A 109 5.50 12.28 22.11
N ARG A 110 5.80 11.69 20.95
CA ARG A 110 6.14 12.39 19.72
C ARG A 110 5.26 11.92 18.58
N LEU A 111 4.86 12.85 17.73
CA LEU A 111 4.14 12.59 16.49
C LEU A 111 5.08 12.90 15.32
N VAL A 112 5.21 11.93 14.41
CA VAL A 112 5.95 12.06 13.17
C VAL A 112 5.02 11.69 12.04
N MET A 113 4.97 12.52 11.00
CA MET A 113 4.23 12.21 9.78
C MET A 113 5.17 12.29 8.60
N THR A 114 5.17 11.26 7.76
CA THR A 114 5.91 11.28 6.49
C THR A 114 4.96 11.73 5.39
N ALA A 115 5.48 12.47 4.42
CA ALA A 115 4.73 12.88 3.25
C ALA A 115 5.69 13.12 2.08
N ARG A 116 5.19 12.99 0.85
CA ARG A 116 5.95 13.44 -0.32
C ARG A 116 6.18 14.95 -0.27
N SER A 117 7.36 15.39 -0.68
CA SER A 117 7.73 16.82 -0.65
C SER A 117 6.72 17.71 -1.37
N GLY A 118 6.18 17.26 -2.52
CA GLY A 118 5.17 17.99 -3.29
C GLY A 118 3.75 18.01 -2.70
N ARG A 119 3.44 17.14 -1.73
CA ARG A 119 2.12 17.02 -1.09
C ARG A 119 2.15 17.37 0.40
N ARG A 120 3.31 17.77 0.92
CA ARG A 120 3.50 18.12 2.34
C ARG A 120 2.58 19.26 2.78
N THR A 121 2.35 20.24 1.91
CA THR A 121 1.46 21.39 2.20
C THR A 121 0.03 20.95 2.50
N ASP A 122 -0.44 19.89 1.85
CA ASP A 122 -1.79 19.35 2.05
C ASP A 122 -1.91 18.63 3.40
N VAL A 123 -0.81 18.09 3.91
CA VAL A 123 -0.73 17.39 5.20
C VAL A 123 -0.70 18.37 6.39
N ILE A 124 -0.05 19.52 6.25
CA ILE A 124 0.12 20.53 7.32
C ILE A 124 -0.87 21.70 7.21
N VAL A 125 -1.93 21.57 6.40
CA VAL A 125 -2.91 22.65 6.24
C VAL A 125 -3.56 23.03 7.57
N GLY A 126 -3.62 24.32 7.87
CA GLY A 126 -4.27 24.85 9.07
C GLY A 126 -3.46 24.64 10.36
N THR A 127 -2.15 24.44 10.26
CA THR A 127 -1.22 24.39 11.40
C THR A 127 -0.29 25.60 11.46
N ASP A 128 -0.68 26.73 10.87
CA ASP A 128 0.16 27.94 10.76
C ASP A 128 0.50 28.55 12.13
N ASP A 129 -0.34 28.30 13.13
CA ASP A 129 -0.17 28.70 14.53
C ASP A 129 0.67 27.69 15.35
N MET A 130 1.08 26.57 14.73
CA MET A 130 1.80 25.49 15.38
C MET A 130 3.28 25.50 14.98
N ARG A 131 4.16 25.19 15.94
CA ARG A 131 5.58 24.97 15.64
C ARG A 131 5.80 23.51 15.24
N ILE A 132 5.73 23.23 13.94
CA ILE A 132 6.04 21.92 13.36
C ILE A 132 7.45 21.95 12.77
N ASP A 133 8.32 21.09 13.28
CA ASP A 133 9.67 20.91 12.74
C ASP A 133 9.57 20.06 11.45
N GLN A 134 10.01 20.63 10.33
CA GLN A 134 10.00 19.97 9.02
C GLN A 134 11.41 19.50 8.69
N VAL A 135 11.55 18.21 8.37
CA VAL A 135 12.82 17.58 8.01
C VAL A 135 12.72 17.03 6.61
N ASP A 136 13.54 17.56 5.70
CA ASP A 136 13.66 17.05 4.34
C ASP A 136 14.59 15.84 4.33
N ILE A 137 14.18 14.77 3.64
CA ILE A 137 15.04 13.62 3.34
C ILE A 137 15.70 13.90 2.00
N PRO A 138 17.03 14.13 1.95
CA PRO A 138 17.72 14.41 0.70
C PRO A 138 17.80 13.15 -0.17
N ALA A 139 18.11 13.36 -1.45
CA ALA A 139 18.55 12.28 -2.32
C ALA A 139 19.79 11.57 -1.74
N PHE A 140 20.04 10.34 -2.19
CA PHE A 140 21.25 9.61 -1.82
C PHE A 140 22.48 10.41 -2.25
N ASP A 141 23.48 10.41 -1.38
CA ASP A 141 24.81 10.87 -1.76
C ASP A 141 25.51 9.83 -2.66
N LEU A 142 26.71 10.17 -3.12
CA LEU A 142 27.50 9.29 -3.98
C LEU A 142 27.82 7.95 -3.28
N ALA A 143 28.08 7.96 -1.98
CA ALA A 143 28.41 6.76 -1.23
C ALA A 143 27.21 5.81 -1.16
N ALA A 144 26.04 6.30 -0.76
CA ALA A 144 24.81 5.52 -0.70
C ALA A 144 24.37 5.00 -2.08
N SER A 145 24.51 5.83 -3.13
CA SER A 145 24.24 5.40 -4.51
C SER A 145 25.22 4.30 -4.97
N GLY A 146 26.48 4.41 -4.58
CA GLY A 146 27.51 3.41 -4.85
C GLY A 146 27.26 2.10 -4.11
N ASP A 147 26.84 2.16 -2.85
CA ASP A 147 26.46 0.99 -2.06
C ASP A 147 25.25 0.28 -2.66
N MET A 148 24.24 1.03 -3.11
CA MET A 148 23.07 0.48 -3.79
C MET A 148 23.44 -0.20 -5.11
N LEU A 149 24.30 0.41 -5.93
CA LEU A 149 24.80 -0.21 -7.16
C LEU A 149 25.58 -1.48 -6.88
N ARG A 150 26.47 -1.46 -5.89
CA ARG A 150 27.33 -2.59 -5.51
C ARG A 150 26.57 -3.72 -4.83
N ALA A 151 25.39 -3.46 -4.26
CA ALA A 151 24.52 -4.51 -3.76
C ALA A 151 24.07 -5.47 -4.88
N ALA A 152 23.85 -4.94 -6.10
CA ALA A 152 23.52 -5.74 -7.28
C ALA A 152 24.76 -6.12 -8.12
N PHE A 153 25.76 -5.24 -8.18
CA PHE A 153 26.99 -5.41 -8.95
C PHE A 153 28.23 -5.21 -8.05
N PRO A 154 28.62 -6.23 -7.25
CA PRO A 154 29.70 -6.09 -6.26
C PRO A 154 31.05 -5.64 -6.82
N ALA A 155 31.28 -5.85 -8.12
CA ALA A 155 32.50 -5.46 -8.82
C ALA A 155 32.43 -4.05 -9.47
N ALA A 156 31.34 -3.30 -9.29
CA ALA A 156 31.20 -1.95 -9.85
C ALA A 156 32.26 -0.99 -9.27
N ASP A 157 33.08 -0.44 -10.15
CA ASP A 157 34.12 0.53 -9.79
C ASP A 157 33.56 1.93 -9.50
N ASP A 158 34.41 2.82 -9.01
CA ASP A 158 34.03 4.18 -8.63
C ASP A 158 33.54 5.03 -9.81
N GLU A 159 33.98 4.75 -11.04
CA GLU A 159 33.54 5.47 -12.24
C GLU A 159 32.07 5.14 -12.54
N ARG A 160 31.70 3.85 -12.49
CA ARG A 160 30.30 3.42 -12.68
C ARG A 160 29.40 3.90 -11.55
N CYS A 161 29.88 3.87 -10.29
CA CYS A 161 29.14 4.44 -9.16
C CYS A 161 28.88 5.94 -9.33
N ALA A 162 29.88 6.70 -9.78
CA ALA A 162 29.73 8.14 -10.05
C ALA A 162 28.75 8.41 -11.20
N ALA A 163 28.84 7.65 -12.29
CA ALA A 163 27.93 7.76 -13.42
C ALA A 163 26.48 7.43 -13.02
N PHE A 164 26.27 6.34 -12.28
CA PHE A 164 24.97 5.93 -11.75
C PHE A 164 24.35 7.01 -10.86
N HIS A 165 25.11 7.50 -9.87
CA HIS A 165 24.67 8.57 -8.98
C HIS A 165 24.30 9.85 -9.73
N HIS A 166 25.14 10.29 -10.67
CA HIS A 166 24.90 11.50 -11.45
C HIS A 166 23.67 11.38 -12.35
N ARG A 167 23.53 10.26 -13.07
CA ARG A 167 22.40 10.04 -14.00
C ARG A 167 21.07 9.93 -13.24
N SER A 168 21.05 9.22 -12.11
CA SER A 168 19.86 9.11 -11.27
C SER A 168 19.58 10.34 -10.40
N ARG A 169 20.51 11.32 -10.38
CA ARG A 169 20.48 12.47 -9.47
C ARG A 169 20.40 12.09 -7.99
N GLY A 170 20.88 10.89 -7.64
CA GLY A 170 20.75 10.33 -6.29
C GLY A 170 19.33 9.89 -5.89
N PHE A 171 18.33 9.91 -6.79
CA PHE A 171 16.98 9.49 -6.42
C PHE A 171 16.89 7.97 -6.24
N ALA A 172 16.74 7.53 -4.99
CA ALA A 172 16.72 6.12 -4.61
C ALA A 172 15.68 5.29 -5.40
N ARG A 173 14.50 5.86 -5.68
CA ARG A 173 13.45 5.17 -6.47
C ARG A 173 13.87 4.95 -7.92
N VAL A 174 14.45 5.95 -8.57
CA VAL A 174 15.00 5.81 -9.93
C VAL A 174 16.09 4.73 -9.95
N GLN A 175 16.98 4.75 -8.94
CA GLN A 175 18.03 3.74 -8.80
C GLN A 175 17.44 2.32 -8.63
N ALA A 176 16.37 2.15 -7.85
CA ALA A 176 15.72 0.86 -7.63
C ALA A 176 15.11 0.29 -8.91
N TYR A 177 14.37 1.11 -9.67
CA TYR A 177 13.76 0.69 -10.93
C TYR A 177 14.81 0.42 -12.02
N ALA A 178 15.86 1.25 -12.12
CA ALA A 178 16.94 1.02 -13.06
C ALA A 178 17.67 -0.33 -12.80
N LEU A 179 17.79 -0.71 -11.52
CA LEU A 179 18.38 -1.97 -11.09
C LEU A 179 17.42 -3.16 -11.14
N GLY A 180 16.10 -2.93 -11.27
CA GLY A 180 15.10 -3.99 -11.09
C GLY A 180 15.15 -4.61 -9.69
N LEU A 181 15.49 -3.84 -8.65
CA LEU A 181 15.62 -4.38 -7.29
C LEU A 181 14.27 -4.89 -6.79
N THR A 182 14.23 -6.11 -6.28
CA THR A 182 13.08 -6.60 -5.51
C THR A 182 13.50 -6.75 -4.04
N ASP A 183 12.53 -6.84 -3.12
CA ASP A 183 12.81 -7.11 -1.69
C ASP A 183 13.60 -8.41 -1.47
N THR A 184 13.64 -9.28 -2.48
CA THR A 184 14.47 -10.48 -2.48
C THR A 184 15.56 -10.32 -3.53
N PRO A 185 16.78 -9.88 -3.17
CA PRO A 185 17.86 -9.79 -4.14
C PRO A 185 18.02 -11.16 -4.81
N PRO A 186 17.99 -11.24 -6.15
CA PRO A 186 18.22 -12.52 -6.80
C PRO A 186 19.65 -12.98 -6.45
N ALA A 187 19.81 -14.27 -6.16
CA ALA A 187 21.08 -14.85 -5.71
C ALA A 187 22.22 -14.69 -6.76
N THR A 188 21.82 -14.41 -7.98
CA THR A 188 22.59 -13.89 -9.11
C THR A 188 21.93 -12.56 -9.45
N GLY A 189 22.67 -11.48 -9.76
CA GLY A 189 22.08 -10.18 -10.12
C GLY A 189 20.94 -10.27 -11.16
N PRO A 190 20.19 -9.18 -11.41
CA PRO A 190 19.06 -9.18 -12.36
C PRO A 190 19.47 -9.92 -13.64
N ALA A 191 18.80 -11.05 -13.92
CA ALA A 191 19.41 -12.16 -14.66
C ALA A 191 19.79 -11.85 -16.11
N ASP A 192 19.46 -10.68 -16.65
CA ASP A 192 19.66 -10.34 -18.06
C ASP A 192 20.13 -8.89 -18.31
N ILE A 193 20.49 -8.10 -17.29
CA ILE A 193 20.90 -6.68 -17.48
C ILE A 193 22.34 -6.46 -17.02
N ASP A 194 23.16 -5.87 -17.88
CA ASP A 194 24.56 -5.56 -17.55
C ASP A 194 24.71 -4.20 -16.81
N LEU A 195 25.88 -3.99 -16.24
CA LEU A 195 26.17 -2.80 -15.44
C LEU A 195 26.06 -1.49 -16.25
N ASP A 196 26.44 -1.50 -17.53
CA ASP A 196 26.40 -0.30 -18.35
C ASP A 196 24.96 0.06 -18.72
N GLN A 197 24.12 -0.95 -18.99
CA GLN A 197 22.68 -0.78 -19.18
C GLN A 197 21.99 -0.22 -17.92
N VAL A 198 22.33 -0.71 -16.72
CA VAL A 198 21.81 -0.14 -15.46
C VAL A 198 22.15 1.34 -15.36
N VAL A 199 23.42 1.66 -15.62
CA VAL A 199 23.90 3.04 -15.57
C VAL A 199 23.13 3.89 -16.59
N GLU A 200 22.84 3.36 -17.78
CA GLU A 200 22.03 4.02 -18.83
C GLU A 200 20.54 4.17 -18.47
N ARG A 201 19.94 3.18 -17.82
CA ARG A 201 18.56 3.26 -17.33
C ARG A 201 18.39 4.26 -16.19
N ALA A 202 19.41 4.40 -15.34
CA ALA A 202 19.39 5.31 -14.20
C ALA A 202 19.19 6.81 -14.58
N GLY A 203 19.34 7.17 -15.85
CA GLY A 203 19.15 8.54 -16.35
C GLY A 203 17.83 8.77 -17.07
N GLN A 204 17.02 7.72 -17.21
CA GLN A 204 15.64 7.82 -17.68
C GLN A 204 14.77 8.51 -16.62
N GLN A 205 13.65 9.06 -17.09
CA GLN A 205 12.59 9.51 -16.20
C GLN A 205 11.91 8.32 -15.55
N LEU A 206 11.31 8.53 -14.38
CA LEU A 206 10.65 7.45 -13.66
C LEU A 206 9.48 6.84 -14.45
N SER A 207 8.73 7.65 -15.21
CA SER A 207 7.67 7.16 -16.09
C SER A 207 8.21 6.29 -17.23
N GLU A 208 9.37 6.63 -17.80
CA GLU A 208 10.02 5.82 -18.85
C GLU A 208 10.48 4.47 -18.28
N LEU A 209 11.00 4.46 -17.05
CA LEU A 209 11.33 3.21 -16.34
C LEU A 209 10.09 2.35 -16.07
N PHE A 210 8.95 2.97 -15.76
CA PHE A 210 7.68 2.27 -15.56
C PHE A 210 7.15 1.68 -16.86
N ASP A 211 7.24 2.43 -17.96
CA ASP A 211 6.90 1.95 -19.30
C ASP A 211 7.79 0.74 -19.67
N ASP A 212 9.10 0.83 -19.46
CA ASP A 212 10.04 -0.28 -19.70
C ASP A 212 9.66 -1.54 -18.90
N VAL A 213 9.23 -1.39 -17.64
CA VAL A 213 8.77 -2.52 -16.79
C VAL A 213 7.51 -3.15 -17.36
N LEU A 214 6.51 -2.34 -17.73
CA LEU A 214 5.25 -2.84 -18.31
C LEU A 214 5.49 -3.52 -19.66
N ASP A 215 6.29 -2.90 -20.54
CA ASP A 215 6.59 -3.41 -21.87
C ASP A 215 7.37 -4.72 -21.82
N THR A 216 8.33 -4.83 -20.89
CA THR A 216 9.10 -6.07 -20.69
C THR A 216 8.21 -7.19 -20.17
N ALA A 217 7.41 -6.94 -19.13
CA ALA A 217 6.56 -7.95 -18.52
C ALA A 217 5.44 -8.46 -19.46
N LEU A 218 5.00 -7.62 -20.39
CA LEU A 218 3.96 -7.94 -21.36
C LEU A 218 4.51 -8.23 -22.77
N ALA A 219 5.82 -8.37 -22.93
CA ALA A 219 6.48 -8.55 -24.24
C ALA A 219 6.01 -9.80 -24.98
N THR A 220 5.55 -10.83 -24.27
CA THR A 220 5.05 -12.09 -24.84
C THR A 220 3.66 -11.95 -25.47
N ILE A 221 2.94 -10.85 -25.20
CA ILE A 221 1.61 -10.58 -25.75
C ILE A 221 1.76 -9.72 -27.01
N GLU A 222 1.69 -10.36 -28.18
CA GLU A 222 1.86 -9.66 -29.46
C GLU A 222 0.76 -8.64 -29.74
N ASP A 223 -0.50 -8.98 -29.40
CA ASP A 223 -1.67 -8.14 -29.63
C ASP A 223 -1.66 -6.90 -28.71
N PRO A 224 -1.56 -5.67 -29.27
CA PRO A 224 -1.60 -4.44 -28.47
C PRO A 224 -2.89 -4.26 -27.69
N ASP A 225 -4.02 -4.74 -28.20
CA ASP A 225 -5.31 -4.60 -27.52
C ASP A 225 -5.37 -5.52 -26.30
N ALA A 226 -4.93 -6.77 -26.47
CA ALA A 226 -4.77 -7.70 -25.35
C ALA A 226 -3.80 -7.17 -24.28
N ARG A 227 -2.69 -6.50 -24.66
CA ARG A 227 -1.78 -5.85 -23.70
C ARG A 227 -2.47 -4.78 -22.88
N ARG A 228 -3.19 -3.86 -23.54
CA ARG A 228 -3.94 -2.80 -22.85
C ARG A 228 -4.98 -3.38 -21.89
N GLU A 229 -5.66 -4.46 -22.30
CA GLU A 229 -6.59 -5.17 -21.43
C GLU A 229 -5.91 -5.75 -20.17
N GLN A 230 -4.70 -6.31 -20.27
CA GLN A 230 -3.98 -6.80 -19.09
C GLN A 230 -3.59 -5.67 -18.14
N VAL A 231 -3.09 -4.55 -18.67
CA VAL A 231 -2.76 -3.38 -17.84
C VAL A 231 -4.02 -2.82 -17.17
N ALA A 232 -5.16 -2.78 -17.87
CA ALA A 232 -6.43 -2.37 -17.29
C ALA A 232 -6.91 -3.30 -16.17
N VAL A 233 -6.68 -4.61 -16.29
CA VAL A 233 -6.95 -5.58 -15.21
C VAL A 233 -6.08 -5.28 -13.98
N LEU A 234 -4.78 -4.99 -14.16
CA LEU A 234 -3.90 -4.57 -13.07
C LEU A 234 -4.35 -3.25 -12.43
N ALA A 235 -4.84 -2.29 -13.22
CA ALA A 235 -5.38 -1.04 -12.70
C ALA A 235 -6.66 -1.26 -11.86
N ALA A 236 -7.54 -2.16 -12.31
CA ALA A 236 -8.83 -2.45 -11.69
C ALA A 236 -8.77 -3.46 -10.53
N MET A 237 -7.67 -4.18 -10.33
CA MET A 237 -7.59 -5.25 -9.34
C MET A 237 -7.76 -4.75 -7.90
N ALA A 238 -8.27 -5.65 -7.04
CA ALA A 238 -8.28 -5.45 -5.61
C ALA A 238 -6.85 -5.27 -5.07
N ARG A 239 -6.73 -4.58 -3.94
CA ARG A 239 -5.48 -4.54 -3.19
C ARG A 239 -5.70 -5.22 -1.83
N PRO A 240 -4.80 -6.13 -1.40
CA PRO A 240 -4.06 -7.02 -2.30
C PRO A 240 -4.99 -7.92 -3.13
N ALA A 241 -4.61 -8.29 -4.35
CA ALA A 241 -5.35 -9.20 -5.21
C ALA A 241 -4.94 -10.66 -5.00
N ARG A 242 -5.88 -11.60 -5.04
CA ARG A 242 -5.55 -13.03 -5.09
C ARG A 242 -5.05 -13.43 -6.48
N VAL A 243 -3.96 -14.20 -6.53
CA VAL A 243 -3.40 -14.75 -7.78
C VAL A 243 -4.45 -15.52 -8.59
N ALA A 244 -5.24 -16.37 -7.93
CA ALA A 244 -6.33 -17.13 -8.56
C ALA A 244 -7.41 -16.23 -9.20
N THR A 245 -7.71 -15.09 -8.56
CA THR A 245 -8.68 -14.11 -9.07
C THR A 245 -8.12 -13.39 -10.30
N LEU A 246 -6.85 -12.96 -10.25
CA LEU A 246 -6.16 -12.38 -11.42
C LEU A 246 -6.10 -13.37 -12.58
N ALA A 247 -5.65 -14.61 -12.35
CA ALA A 247 -5.54 -15.64 -13.39
C ALA A 247 -6.88 -15.86 -14.10
N SER A 248 -7.96 -15.97 -13.32
CA SER A 248 -9.31 -16.15 -13.86
C SER A 248 -9.79 -14.95 -14.69
N VAL A 249 -9.55 -13.72 -14.21
CA VAL A 249 -10.00 -12.49 -14.88
C VAL A 249 -9.16 -12.22 -16.13
N MET A 250 -7.85 -12.44 -16.08
CA MET A 250 -6.92 -12.30 -17.20
C MET A 250 -7.09 -13.42 -18.24
N GLY A 251 -7.68 -14.56 -17.85
CA GLY A 251 -7.87 -15.72 -18.72
C GLY A 251 -6.60 -16.56 -18.88
N THR A 252 -5.74 -16.57 -17.85
CA THR A 252 -4.43 -17.24 -17.84
C THR A 252 -4.35 -18.26 -16.70
N GLY A 253 -3.23 -18.98 -16.58
CA GLY A 253 -2.96 -19.84 -15.42
C GLY A 253 -2.29 -19.08 -14.27
N GLU A 254 -2.41 -19.58 -13.03
CA GLU A 254 -1.75 -18.99 -11.86
C GLU A 254 -0.23 -18.89 -12.04
N ASP A 255 0.41 -19.92 -12.61
CA ASP A 255 1.85 -19.88 -12.95
C ASP A 255 2.20 -18.69 -13.86
N SER A 256 1.34 -18.36 -14.84
CA SER A 256 1.56 -17.22 -15.74
C SER A 256 1.40 -15.89 -15.02
N VAL A 257 0.51 -15.81 -14.02
CA VAL A 257 0.37 -14.62 -13.17
C VAL A 257 1.58 -14.47 -12.26
N ASP A 258 2.10 -15.56 -11.67
CA ASP A 258 3.30 -15.52 -10.85
C ASP A 258 4.52 -15.03 -11.64
N TRP A 259 4.70 -15.51 -12.88
CA TRP A 259 5.73 -14.98 -13.79
C TRP A 259 5.52 -13.50 -14.12
N LEU A 260 4.27 -13.10 -14.42
CA LEU A 260 3.98 -11.70 -14.71
C LEU A 260 4.30 -10.79 -13.50
N ILE A 261 3.98 -11.21 -12.28
CA ILE A 261 4.29 -10.44 -11.06
C ILE A 261 5.79 -10.34 -10.88
N HIS A 262 6.53 -11.43 -11.12
CA HIS A 262 7.99 -11.41 -11.08
C HIS A 262 8.57 -10.41 -12.09
N ASP A 263 8.08 -10.40 -13.33
CA ASP A 263 8.58 -9.53 -14.38
C ASP A 263 8.15 -8.06 -14.22
N LEU A 264 7.05 -7.82 -13.49
CA LEU A 264 6.60 -6.48 -13.10
C LEU A 264 7.34 -5.90 -11.89
N ALA A 265 8.25 -6.63 -11.27
CA ALA A 265 9.02 -6.11 -10.15
C ALA A 265 10.04 -5.04 -10.64
N PRO A 266 10.26 -3.94 -9.89
CA PRO A 266 9.78 -3.65 -8.54
C PRO A 266 8.33 -3.15 -8.43
N GLY A 267 7.63 -2.88 -9.53
CA GLY A 267 6.32 -2.23 -9.50
C GLY A 267 5.22 -3.04 -8.82
N LEU A 268 5.21 -4.36 -9.01
CA LEU A 268 4.27 -5.29 -8.38
C LEU A 268 5.01 -6.34 -7.55
N LEU A 269 4.46 -6.71 -6.39
CA LEU A 269 5.04 -7.73 -5.51
C LEU A 269 3.98 -8.70 -5.01
N LEU A 270 4.39 -9.96 -4.84
CA LEU A 270 3.62 -10.98 -4.14
C LEU A 270 3.95 -10.95 -2.64
N THR A 271 2.96 -10.69 -1.82
CA THR A 271 3.07 -10.69 -0.34
C THR A 271 2.32 -11.89 0.27
N SER A 272 2.41 -12.06 1.59
CA SER A 272 1.62 -13.09 2.29
C SER A 272 0.10 -12.89 2.19
N ASP A 273 -0.34 -11.65 1.92
CA ASP A 273 -1.74 -11.28 1.87
C ASP A 273 -2.27 -11.21 0.41
N GLY A 274 -1.38 -11.32 -0.59
CA GLY A 274 -1.70 -11.33 -2.03
C GLY A 274 -0.79 -10.41 -2.84
N VAL A 275 -1.21 -10.09 -4.06
CA VAL A 275 -0.49 -9.25 -5.04
C VAL A 275 -0.82 -7.78 -4.80
N GLY A 276 0.19 -6.90 -4.74
CA GLY A 276 -0.02 -5.48 -4.53
C GLY A 276 1.00 -4.61 -5.25
N PHE A 277 0.68 -3.32 -5.35
CA PHE A 277 1.62 -2.32 -5.84
C PHE A 277 2.67 -2.01 -4.78
N CYS A 278 3.94 -1.97 -5.18
CA CYS A 278 5.03 -1.65 -4.25
C CYS A 278 5.04 -0.16 -3.89
N ASP A 279 4.66 0.71 -4.83
CA ASP A 279 4.60 2.14 -4.61
C ASP A 279 3.49 2.85 -5.40
N GLU A 280 3.02 3.97 -4.86
CA GLU A 280 1.92 4.75 -5.46
C GLU A 280 2.30 5.36 -6.80
N ASP A 281 3.58 5.63 -7.06
CA ASP A 281 3.98 6.33 -8.30
C ASP A 281 3.78 5.37 -9.48
N PHE A 282 4.19 4.10 -9.33
CA PHE A 282 3.93 3.07 -10.34
C PHE A 282 2.44 2.72 -10.43
N GLU A 283 1.74 2.62 -9.30
CA GLU A 283 0.28 2.44 -9.33
C GLU A 283 -0.40 3.58 -10.11
N GLN A 284 -0.04 4.83 -9.82
CA GLN A 284 -0.62 5.98 -10.50
C GLN A 284 -0.26 5.97 -11.99
N HIS A 285 0.97 5.59 -12.36
CA HIS A 285 1.37 5.42 -13.75
C HIS A 285 0.51 4.37 -14.47
N VAL A 286 0.28 3.21 -13.87
CA VAL A 286 -0.61 2.17 -14.41
C VAL A 286 -2.03 2.69 -14.62
N HIS A 287 -2.54 3.55 -13.72
CA HIS A 287 -3.83 4.20 -13.91
C HIS A 287 -3.81 5.26 -15.03
N ASP A 288 -2.73 6.02 -15.15
CA ASP A 288 -2.62 7.13 -16.11
C ASP A 288 -2.48 6.64 -17.56
N VAL A 289 -1.89 5.46 -17.78
CA VAL A 289 -1.73 4.85 -19.12
C VAL A 289 -2.96 4.07 -19.59
N VAL A 290 -3.93 3.81 -18.70
CA VAL A 290 -5.16 3.07 -19.03
C VAL A 290 -6.29 4.05 -19.33
N ASP A 291 -6.95 3.87 -20.49
CA ASP A 291 -8.13 4.66 -20.81
C ASP A 291 -9.37 4.22 -20.02
N GLY A 292 -10.33 5.13 -19.87
CA GLY A 292 -11.53 4.86 -19.07
C GLY A 292 -12.44 3.76 -19.64
N THR A 293 -12.34 3.45 -20.94
CA THR A 293 -13.13 2.38 -21.57
C THR A 293 -12.54 1.02 -21.23
N ASP A 294 -11.23 0.86 -21.37
CA ASP A 294 -10.52 -0.37 -21.01
C ASP A 294 -10.60 -0.61 -19.49
N LEU A 295 -10.52 0.44 -18.67
CA LEU A 295 -10.73 0.32 -17.23
C LEU A 295 -12.15 -0.16 -16.88
N ALA A 296 -13.18 0.40 -17.52
CA ALA A 296 -14.56 -0.03 -17.32
C ALA A 296 -14.76 -1.50 -17.73
N ARG A 297 -14.19 -1.92 -18.86
CA ARG A 297 -14.21 -3.32 -19.32
C ARG A 297 -13.48 -4.27 -18.36
N ALA A 298 -12.37 -3.83 -17.75
CA ALA A 298 -11.71 -4.60 -16.71
C ALA A 298 -12.63 -4.79 -15.49
N HIS A 299 -13.30 -3.72 -15.02
CA HIS A 299 -14.30 -3.83 -13.96
C HIS A 299 -15.49 -4.73 -14.34
N GLU A 300 -15.93 -4.76 -15.60
CA GLU A 300 -16.96 -5.70 -16.07
C GLU A 300 -16.51 -7.16 -15.91
N ARG A 301 -15.27 -7.50 -16.30
CA ARG A 301 -14.71 -8.85 -16.16
C ARG A 301 -14.65 -9.28 -14.69
N PHE A 302 -14.19 -8.40 -13.80
CA PHE A 302 -14.21 -8.64 -12.36
C PHE A 302 -15.64 -8.81 -11.82
N ALA A 303 -16.58 -7.97 -12.25
CA ALA A 303 -17.97 -8.06 -11.81
C ALA A 303 -18.61 -9.40 -12.20
N ASP A 304 -18.34 -9.89 -13.42
CA ASP A 304 -18.81 -11.20 -13.86
C ASP A 304 -18.16 -12.35 -13.07
N TYR A 305 -16.84 -12.28 -12.85
CA TYR A 305 -16.11 -13.25 -12.04
C TYR A 305 -16.66 -13.35 -10.60
N PHE A 306 -16.84 -12.20 -9.94
CA PHE A 306 -17.35 -12.14 -8.57
C PHE A 306 -18.83 -12.48 -8.48
N SER A 307 -19.65 -12.06 -9.45
CA SER A 307 -21.08 -12.38 -9.47
C SER A 307 -21.32 -13.90 -9.47
N ALA A 308 -20.49 -14.66 -10.20
CA ALA A 308 -20.57 -16.12 -10.24
C ALA A 308 -20.17 -16.82 -8.93
N ARG A 309 -19.44 -16.14 -8.03
CA ARG A 309 -18.79 -16.74 -6.85
C ARG A 309 -19.23 -16.18 -5.51
N ARG A 310 -19.96 -15.06 -5.50
CA ARG A 310 -20.36 -14.30 -4.29
C ARG A 310 -21.08 -15.09 -3.19
N HIS A 311 -21.70 -16.23 -3.53
CA HIS A 311 -22.39 -17.08 -2.55
C HIS A 311 -21.46 -18.04 -1.80
N THR A 312 -20.25 -18.26 -2.32
CA THR A 312 -19.30 -19.26 -1.83
C THR A 312 -17.91 -18.71 -1.54
N ASP A 313 -17.62 -17.49 -2.00
CA ASP A 313 -16.34 -16.80 -1.86
C ASP A 313 -16.54 -15.43 -1.19
N ASP A 314 -15.77 -15.17 -0.14
CA ASP A 314 -15.84 -13.97 0.70
C ASP A 314 -15.31 -12.71 0.00
N GLU A 315 -14.23 -12.84 -0.78
CA GLU A 315 -13.69 -11.77 -1.61
C GLU A 315 -14.72 -11.35 -2.65
N ALA A 316 -15.34 -12.33 -3.32
CA ALA A 316 -16.38 -12.09 -4.30
C ALA A 316 -17.60 -11.39 -3.70
N ALA A 317 -18.04 -11.81 -2.51
CA ALA A 317 -19.15 -11.16 -1.82
C ALA A 317 -18.83 -9.70 -1.45
N ARG A 318 -17.58 -9.42 -1.03
CA ARG A 318 -17.13 -8.10 -0.59
C ARG A 318 -16.92 -7.12 -1.75
N LEU A 319 -16.33 -7.57 -2.85
CA LEU A 319 -15.84 -6.71 -3.92
C LEU A 319 -16.83 -6.51 -5.07
N LEU A 320 -17.84 -7.37 -5.22
CA LEU A 320 -18.80 -7.29 -6.33
C LEU A 320 -19.42 -5.89 -6.50
N GLY A 321 -19.79 -5.25 -5.39
CA GLY A 321 -20.47 -3.94 -5.42
C GLY A 321 -19.63 -2.85 -6.08
N GLU A 322 -18.34 -2.79 -5.75
CA GLU A 322 -17.38 -1.82 -6.31
C GLU A 322 -17.22 -2.02 -7.82
N HIS A 323 -16.99 -3.26 -8.26
CA HIS A 323 -16.81 -3.56 -9.67
C HIS A 323 -18.09 -3.34 -10.48
N LEU A 324 -19.28 -3.63 -9.94
CA LEU A 324 -20.55 -3.29 -10.61
C LEU A 324 -20.74 -1.78 -10.75
N PHE A 325 -20.35 -1.00 -9.73
CA PHE A 325 -20.43 0.45 -9.78
C PHE A 325 -19.50 1.03 -10.84
N ASN A 326 -18.21 0.64 -10.81
CA ASN A 326 -17.20 1.15 -11.73
C ASN A 326 -17.41 0.66 -13.18
N ALA A 327 -18.08 -0.49 -13.37
CA ALA A 327 -18.53 -0.97 -14.68
C ALA A 327 -19.81 -0.28 -15.19
N GLY A 328 -20.39 0.67 -14.43
CA GLY A 328 -21.65 1.32 -14.82
C GLY A 328 -22.90 0.42 -14.74
N ARG A 329 -22.81 -0.75 -14.09
CA ARG A 329 -23.89 -1.75 -13.98
C ARG A 329 -24.84 -1.46 -12.80
N GLY A 330 -25.26 -0.21 -12.68
CA GLY A 330 -26.02 0.29 -11.51
C GLY A 330 -27.32 -0.45 -11.22
N ARG A 331 -28.05 -0.91 -12.24
CA ARG A 331 -29.27 -1.71 -12.03
C ARG A 331 -28.97 -3.02 -11.32
N GLN A 332 -27.91 -3.71 -11.73
CA GLN A 332 -27.52 -4.99 -11.15
C GLN A 332 -26.97 -4.82 -9.73
N LEU A 333 -26.28 -3.70 -9.47
CA LEU A 333 -25.87 -3.31 -8.12
C LEU A 333 -27.08 -3.15 -7.19
N VAL A 334 -28.11 -2.43 -7.64
CA VAL A 334 -29.37 -2.28 -6.89
C VAL A 334 -30.03 -3.64 -6.64
N ASP A 335 -30.11 -4.48 -7.66
CA ASP A 335 -30.72 -5.81 -7.54
C ASP A 335 -29.98 -6.69 -6.51
N VAL A 336 -28.64 -6.67 -6.50
CA VAL A 336 -27.83 -7.40 -5.51
C VAL A 336 -28.11 -6.90 -4.08
N VAL A 337 -28.10 -5.58 -3.88
CA VAL A 337 -28.36 -4.97 -2.55
C VAL A 337 -29.77 -5.29 -2.04
N LEU A 338 -30.77 -5.29 -2.93
CA LEU A 338 -32.16 -5.57 -2.57
C LEU A 338 -32.44 -7.06 -2.36
N ALA A 339 -31.79 -7.94 -3.12
CA ALA A 339 -32.05 -9.38 -3.08
C ALA A 339 -31.36 -10.08 -1.89
N GLU A 340 -30.17 -9.63 -1.49
CA GLU A 340 -29.30 -10.46 -0.64
C GLU A 340 -29.33 -10.12 0.84
N GLY A 341 -29.86 -8.97 1.25
CA GLY A 341 -29.69 -8.53 2.64
C GLY A 341 -28.20 -8.53 3.04
N VAL A 342 -27.86 -8.76 4.31
CA VAL A 342 -26.44 -8.90 4.71
C VAL A 342 -25.88 -10.22 4.15
N PRO A 343 -24.74 -10.23 3.43
CA PRO A 343 -24.20 -11.43 2.79
C PRO A 343 -23.99 -12.59 3.78
N THR A 344 -24.50 -13.77 3.45
CA THR A 344 -24.40 -14.99 4.29
C THR A 344 -22.99 -15.59 4.28
N ALA A 345 -22.18 -15.27 3.28
CA ALA A 345 -20.79 -15.73 3.14
C ALA A 345 -19.81 -15.01 4.08
N ILE A 346 -20.24 -13.96 4.79
CA ILE A 346 -19.45 -13.29 5.84
C ILE A 346 -19.81 -13.96 7.18
N PRO A 347 -18.99 -14.90 7.70
CA PRO A 347 -19.46 -15.84 8.71
C PRO A 347 -19.59 -15.25 10.12
N ASP A 348 -18.99 -14.09 10.39
CA ASP A 348 -19.04 -13.45 11.70
C ASP A 348 -18.90 -11.93 11.57
N GLY A 349 -19.93 -11.20 12.00
CA GLY A 349 -19.85 -9.75 12.18
C GLY A 349 -18.93 -9.29 13.33
N LEU A 350 -17.92 -10.08 13.71
CA LEU A 350 -16.79 -9.79 14.61
C LEU A 350 -16.07 -11.10 14.98
N ARG A 351 -14.80 -11.32 14.56
CA ARG A 351 -13.75 -11.93 15.42
C ARG A 351 -12.35 -11.92 14.79
N ALA A 352 -11.39 -11.45 15.59
CA ALA A 352 -9.96 -11.55 15.36
C ALA A 352 -9.49 -13.01 15.26
N ARG A 353 -8.74 -13.34 14.21
CA ARG A 353 -7.93 -14.57 14.18
C ARG A 353 -6.65 -14.33 14.98
N PRO A 354 -6.29 -15.18 15.95
CA PRO A 354 -4.95 -15.17 16.50
C PRO A 354 -3.99 -15.71 15.44
N ARG A 355 -3.13 -14.84 14.87
CA ARG A 355 -1.97 -15.26 14.08
C ARG A 355 -1.08 -16.13 14.98
N ARG A 356 -1.06 -17.45 14.73
CA ARG A 356 -0.05 -18.36 15.32
C ARG A 356 1.31 -17.96 14.76
N ARG A 357 2.26 -17.63 15.63
CA ARG A 357 3.67 -17.45 15.25
C ARG A 357 4.28 -18.79 14.82
N PRO A 358 5.14 -18.83 13.80
CA PRO A 358 5.98 -19.98 13.53
C PRO A 358 7.14 -20.00 14.55
N GLY A 359 7.38 -21.16 15.16
CA GLY A 359 8.57 -21.41 15.98
C GLY A 359 8.35 -21.41 17.50
N SER A 360 7.78 -22.49 18.02
CA SER A 360 8.24 -23.06 19.30
C SER A 360 8.03 -24.57 19.29
N THR A 361 9.14 -25.28 19.13
CA THR A 361 9.28 -26.68 19.52
C THR A 361 9.02 -26.78 21.03
N SER A 362 7.98 -27.52 21.41
CA SER A 362 7.82 -28.01 22.78
C SER A 362 7.84 -29.52 22.75
N THR A 363 9.03 -30.07 22.98
CA THR A 363 9.22 -31.38 23.59
C THR A 363 8.75 -31.31 25.03
N ALA A 364 7.75 -32.10 25.40
CA ALA A 364 7.61 -32.62 26.76
C ALA A 364 6.67 -33.84 26.78
N SER A 365 7.30 -35.00 27.00
CA SER A 365 6.76 -36.24 27.57
C SER A 365 5.92 -36.04 28.83
N TYR A 366 4.84 -36.80 29.00
CA TYR A 366 4.66 -37.87 30.01
C TYR A 366 3.17 -38.21 30.16
N GLY A 367 2.87 -39.51 30.12
CA GLY A 367 1.53 -40.10 30.29
C GLY A 367 1.43 -41.40 29.51
#